data_AF-A0A6N8YC41-F1
#
_entry.id   AF-A0A6N8YC41-F1
#
_cell.length_a   1.000
_cell.length_b   1.000
_cell.length_c   1.000
_cell.angle_alpha   90.00
_cell.angle_beta   90.00
_cell.angle_gamma   90.00
#
_symmetry.space_group_name_H-M   'P 1'
#
loop_
_entity.id
_entity.type
_entity.pdbx_description
1 polymer ?
#
loop_
_entity_poly.entity_id
_entity_poly.type
_entity_poly.pdbx_seq_one_letter_code
_entity_poly.pdbx_strand_id
1 'polypeptide(L)'
;MGAWLLAFAIALAHGLLAVFIIVGAPLAVRWPKVMPWYLVMLVPTAFVNIFRLPCPLTVWEKHFWRLAGSTPYRGGFLSQYFVKPFHDPGLGPRGETVLLIAVAVWCLSWLLFSAVSRSARAQKVMRALRTKRRITISSMPATQRPTEMAATKGSRPLL
;
A
#
# COMPACT_ATOMS: atom_id res chain seq x y z
N MET A 1 37.06 4.11 -4.62
CA MET A 1 36.58 2.74 -4.25
C MET A 1 35.16 2.76 -3.67
N GLY A 2 34.85 3.59 -2.66
CA GLY A 2 33.55 3.56 -1.97
C GLY A 2 32.30 3.96 -2.78
N ALA A 3 32.44 4.83 -3.80
CA ALA A 3 31.30 5.30 -4.60
C ALA A 3 30.58 4.18 -5.37
N TRP A 4 31.30 3.12 -5.77
CA TRP A 4 30.74 1.96 -6.46
C TRP A 4 29.85 1.13 -5.54
N LEU A 5 30.29 0.89 -4.29
CA LEU A 5 29.50 0.17 -3.29
C LEU A 5 28.18 0.89 -2.98
N LEU A 6 28.21 2.22 -2.87
CA LEU A 6 27.00 3.02 -2.65
C LEU A 6 26.05 2.96 -3.85
N ALA A 7 26.57 3.03 -5.07
CA ALA A 7 25.76 2.91 -6.27
C ALA A 7 25.06 1.54 -6.36
N PHE A 8 25.78 0.45 -6.07
CA PHE A 8 25.20 -0.89 -5.99
C PHE A 8 24.17 -1.03 -4.87
N ALA A 9 24.44 -0.49 -3.68
CA ALA A 9 23.52 -0.53 -2.56
C ALA A 9 22.20 0.20 -2.88
N ILE A 10 22.27 1.36 -3.53
CA ILE A 10 21.09 2.13 -3.94
C ILE A 10 20.32 1.41 -5.05
N ALA A 11 21.01 0.84 -6.04
CA ALA A 11 20.39 0.04 -7.09
C ALA A 11 19.66 -1.18 -6.51
N LEU A 12 20.30 -1.88 -5.56
CA LEU A 12 19.70 -3.02 -4.86
C LEU A 12 18.49 -2.58 -4.03
N ALA A 13 18.59 -1.46 -3.30
CA ALA A 13 17.48 -0.89 -2.55
C ALA A 13 16.31 -0.49 -3.47
N HIS A 14 16.59 0.04 -4.67
CA HIS A 14 15.56 0.34 -5.66
C HIS A 14 14.87 -0.95 -6.15
N GLY A 15 15.65 -1.98 -6.50
CA GLY A 15 15.11 -3.28 -6.88
C GLY A 15 14.24 -3.89 -5.78
N LEU A 16 14.71 -3.85 -4.52
CA LEU A 16 13.95 -4.30 -3.35
C LEU A 16 12.65 -3.51 -3.15
N LEU A 17 12.68 -2.18 -3.33
CA LEU A 17 11.48 -1.35 -3.26
C LEU A 17 10.46 -1.75 -4.34
N ALA A 18 10.91 -1.97 -5.58
CA ALA A 18 10.04 -2.40 -6.67
C ALA A 18 9.39 -3.76 -6.38
N VAL A 19 10.18 -4.74 -5.92
CA VAL A 19 9.67 -6.05 -5.49
C VAL A 19 8.70 -5.91 -4.31
N PHE A 20 9.04 -5.07 -3.33
CA PHE A 20 8.19 -4.81 -2.18
C PHE A 20 6.86 -4.17 -2.57
N ILE A 21 6.81 -3.31 -3.60
CA ILE A 21 5.55 -2.78 -4.11
C ILE A 21 4.69 -3.89 -4.71
N ILE A 22 5.28 -4.80 -5.51
CA ILE A 22 4.53 -5.89 -6.15
C ILE A 22 4.01 -6.91 -5.13
N VAL A 23 4.85 -7.28 -4.15
CA VAL A 23 4.55 -8.33 -3.15
C VAL A 23 3.84 -7.75 -1.92
N GLY A 24 3.99 -6.46 -1.62
CA GLY A 24 3.46 -5.83 -0.42
C GLY A 24 1.94 -5.73 -0.41
N ALA A 25 1.30 -5.56 -1.57
CA ALA A 25 -0.16 -5.53 -1.67
C ALA A 25 -0.82 -6.88 -1.29
N PRO A 26 -0.38 -8.05 -1.81
CA PRO A 26 -0.85 -9.34 -1.31
C PRO A 26 -0.42 -9.61 0.13
N LEU A 27 0.78 -9.21 0.54
CA LEU A 27 1.23 -9.40 1.92
C LEU A 27 0.37 -8.63 2.93
N ALA A 28 -0.15 -7.45 2.54
CA ALA A 28 -1.08 -6.66 3.34
C ALA A 28 -2.43 -7.37 3.57
N VAL A 29 -2.84 -8.33 2.72
CA VAL A 29 -4.02 -9.17 2.98
C VAL A 29 -3.78 -10.08 4.18
N ARG A 30 -2.58 -10.64 4.31
CA ARG A 30 -2.25 -11.55 5.40
C ARG A 30 -1.92 -10.79 6.68
N TRP A 31 -1.14 -9.71 6.60
CA TRP A 31 -0.58 -8.99 7.75
C TRP A 31 -1.00 -7.52 7.77
N PRO A 32 -2.07 -7.15 8.50
CA PRO A 32 -2.62 -5.79 8.43
C PRO A 32 -1.68 -4.71 8.98
N LYS A 33 -0.74 -5.07 9.86
CA LYS A 33 0.30 -4.18 10.40
C LYS A 33 1.29 -3.69 9.32
N VAL A 34 1.40 -4.39 8.19
CA VAL A 34 2.29 -4.02 7.08
C VAL A 34 1.67 -2.95 6.18
N MET A 35 0.35 -2.76 6.23
CA MET A 35 -0.37 -1.78 5.40
C MET A 35 0.15 -0.32 5.52
N PRO A 36 0.33 0.25 6.73
CA PRO A 36 0.85 1.61 6.83
C PRO A 36 2.25 1.75 6.23
N TRP A 37 3.14 0.78 6.46
CA TRP A 37 4.48 0.75 5.86
C TRP A 37 4.43 0.66 4.34
N TYR A 38 3.55 -0.19 3.81
CA TYR A 38 3.31 -0.30 2.38
C TYR A 38 2.83 1.02 1.76
N LEU A 39 1.88 1.71 2.40
CA LEU A 39 1.37 3.00 1.94
C LEU A 39 2.44 4.10 2.00
N VAL A 40 3.23 4.17 3.07
CA VAL A 40 4.32 5.15 3.22
C VAL A 40 5.34 5.02 2.09
N MET A 41 5.60 3.80 1.61
CA MET A 41 6.51 3.57 0.48
C MET A 41 5.83 3.75 -0.87
N LEU A 42 4.58 3.31 -1.00
CA LEU A 42 3.84 3.35 -2.26
C LEU A 42 3.44 4.77 -2.65
N VAL A 43 2.94 5.58 -1.73
CA VAL A 43 2.36 6.90 -2.05
C VAL A 43 3.40 7.86 -2.64
N PRO A 44 4.58 8.07 -2.03
CA PRO A 44 5.62 8.91 -2.62
C PRO A 44 6.13 8.34 -3.94
N THR A 45 6.27 7.02 -4.05
CA THR A 45 6.72 6.34 -5.27
C THR A 45 5.72 6.52 -6.42
N ALA A 46 4.42 6.39 -6.14
CA ALA A 46 3.36 6.64 -7.10
C ALA A 46 3.33 8.11 -7.52
N PHE A 47 3.48 9.03 -6.56
CA PHE A 47 3.53 10.46 -6.83
C PHE A 47 4.65 10.79 -7.83
N VAL A 48 5.90 10.42 -7.54
CA VAL A 48 7.02 10.74 -8.45
C VAL A 48 6.82 10.13 -9.84
N ASN A 49 6.26 8.92 -9.95
CA ASN A 49 5.99 8.30 -11.26
C ASN A 49 4.84 8.99 -12.02
N ILE A 50 3.77 9.40 -11.34
CA ILE A 50 2.63 10.10 -11.97
C ILE A 50 3.08 11.44 -12.52
N PHE A 51 3.86 12.19 -11.74
CA PHE A 51 4.42 13.48 -12.16
C PHE A 51 5.59 13.35 -13.14
N ARG A 52 5.94 12.13 -13.57
CA ARG A 52 7.12 11.84 -14.43
C ARG A 52 8.41 12.44 -13.87
N LEU A 53 8.46 12.60 -12.54
CA LEU A 53 9.63 13.08 -11.85
C LEU A 53 10.67 11.95 -11.82
N PRO A 54 11.96 12.27 -11.95
CA PRO A 54 12.99 11.27 -11.80
C PRO A 54 12.91 10.69 -10.37
N CYS A 55 12.77 9.37 -10.27
CA CYS A 55 12.73 8.69 -8.98
C CYS A 55 13.97 9.11 -8.16
N PRO A 56 13.81 9.59 -6.92
CA PRO A 56 14.92 10.12 -6.14
C PRO A 56 16.07 9.09 -6.08
N LEU A 57 15.76 7.81 -5.85
CA LEU A 57 16.77 6.74 -5.82
C LEU A 57 17.60 6.67 -7.12
N THR A 58 16.99 6.83 -8.29
CA THR A 58 17.73 6.83 -9.57
C THR A 58 18.56 8.09 -9.76
N VAL A 59 18.16 9.23 -9.17
CA VAL A 59 18.98 10.45 -9.16
C VAL A 59 20.23 10.25 -8.33
N TRP A 60 20.08 9.70 -7.11
CA TRP A 60 21.20 9.37 -6.23
C TRP A 60 22.12 8.33 -6.86
N GLU A 61 21.58 7.25 -7.40
CA GLU A 61 22.32 6.22 -8.13
C GLU A 61 23.17 6.83 -9.27
N LYS A 62 22.54 7.60 -10.18
CA LYS A 62 23.24 8.27 -11.29
C LYS A 62 24.21 9.35 -10.84
N HIS A 63 24.04 9.92 -9.65
CA HIS A 63 24.98 10.85 -9.04
C HIS A 63 26.24 10.12 -8.56
N PHE A 64 26.09 9.00 -7.84
CA PHE A 64 27.23 8.20 -7.39
C PHE A 64 27.97 7.51 -8.54
N TRP A 65 27.27 7.07 -9.60
CA TRP A 65 27.91 6.56 -10.82
C TRP A 65 28.77 7.61 -11.53
N ARG A 66 28.32 8.88 -11.57
CA ARG A 66 29.13 9.99 -12.11
C ARG A 66 30.36 10.26 -11.25
N LEU A 67 30.20 10.27 -9.93
CA LEU A 67 31.32 10.41 -8.97
C LEU A 67 32.31 9.24 -9.08
N ALA A 68 31.83 8.07 -9.47
CA ALA A 68 32.64 6.87 -9.70
C ALA A 68 33.38 6.86 -11.05
N GLY A 69 33.23 7.91 -11.89
CA GLY A 69 33.90 8.04 -13.18
C GLY A 69 33.24 7.28 -14.33
N SER A 70 32.00 6.81 -14.14
CA SER A 70 31.26 6.06 -15.15
C SER A 70 30.11 6.89 -15.75
N THR A 71 29.81 6.62 -17.02
CA THR A 71 28.70 7.24 -17.73
C THR A 71 27.38 6.62 -17.27
N PRO A 72 26.48 7.38 -16.60
CA PRO A 72 25.20 6.85 -16.17
C PRO A 72 24.35 6.48 -17.39
N TYR A 73 23.64 5.35 -17.29
CA TYR A 73 22.77 4.88 -18.37
C TYR A 73 21.64 5.87 -18.67
N ARG A 74 21.30 6.01 -19.95
CA ARG A 74 20.12 6.77 -20.40
C ARG A 74 18.86 5.91 -20.22
N GLY A 75 17.85 6.46 -19.55
CA GLY A 75 16.55 5.81 -19.33
C GLY A 75 16.22 5.52 -17.86
N GLY A 76 15.19 4.71 -17.65
CA GLY A 76 14.69 4.27 -16.34
C GLY A 76 15.38 3.01 -15.81
N PHE A 77 15.32 2.81 -14.48
CA PHE A 77 15.93 1.67 -13.78
C PHE A 77 15.45 0.31 -14.31
N LEU A 78 14.13 0.15 -14.54
CA LEU A 78 13.57 -1.09 -15.09
C LEU A 78 14.07 -1.39 -16.50
N SER A 79 14.27 -0.37 -17.34
CA SER A 79 14.79 -0.60 -18.70
C SER A 79 16.20 -1.18 -18.67
N GLN A 80 17.08 -0.62 -17.84
CA GLN A 80 18.47 -1.02 -17.77
C GLN A 80 18.66 -2.37 -17.06
N TYR A 81 17.94 -2.62 -15.96
CA TYR A 81 18.17 -3.80 -15.13
C TYR A 81 17.23 -4.97 -15.40
N PHE A 82 16.00 -4.72 -15.88
CA PHE A 82 15.00 -5.78 -16.08
C PHE A 82 14.75 -6.12 -17.54
N VAL A 83 14.90 -5.18 -18.49
CA VAL A 83 14.54 -5.45 -19.89
C VAL A 83 15.74 -5.61 -20.80
N LYS A 84 16.75 -4.72 -20.71
CA LYS A 84 17.98 -4.87 -21.51
C LYS A 84 18.64 -6.26 -21.41
N PRO A 85 18.68 -6.94 -20.25
CA PRO A 85 19.26 -8.28 -20.18
C PRO A 85 18.49 -9.36 -20.98
N PHE A 86 17.20 -9.13 -21.28
CA PHE A 86 16.33 -10.10 -21.95
C PHE A 86 15.92 -9.66 -23.38
N HIS A 87 15.97 -8.35 -23.68
CA HIS A 87 15.58 -7.79 -24.97
C HIS A 87 16.29 -6.45 -25.26
N ASP A 88 17.20 -6.43 -26.23
CA ASP A 88 17.70 -5.21 -26.87
C ASP A 88 16.64 -4.72 -27.87
N PRO A 89 16.15 -3.46 -27.81
CA PRO A 89 16.82 -2.23 -27.35
C PRO A 89 16.42 -1.72 -25.93
N GLY A 90 15.77 -2.53 -25.09
CA GLY A 90 15.23 -2.10 -23.80
C GLY A 90 13.77 -1.60 -23.88
N LEU A 91 13.28 -0.97 -22.79
CA LEU A 91 11.94 -0.37 -22.75
C LEU A 91 11.97 1.03 -23.37
N GLY A 92 11.20 1.23 -24.45
CA GLY A 92 10.88 2.58 -24.92
C GLY A 92 9.93 3.32 -23.95
N PRO A 93 9.75 4.65 -24.11
CA PRO A 93 8.90 5.46 -23.22
C PRO A 93 7.45 4.97 -23.12
N ARG A 94 6.92 4.42 -24.21
CA ARG A 94 5.59 3.80 -24.26
C ARG A 94 5.54 2.52 -23.42
N GLY A 95 6.54 1.65 -23.54
CA GLY A 95 6.63 0.41 -22.78
C GLY A 95 6.77 0.66 -21.29
N GLU A 96 7.59 1.65 -20.90
CA GLU A 96 7.73 2.06 -19.50
C GLU A 96 6.39 2.56 -18.92
N THR A 97 5.62 3.31 -19.71
CA THR A 97 4.28 3.77 -19.31
C THR A 97 3.30 2.62 -19.13
N VAL A 98 3.26 1.66 -20.06
CA VAL A 98 2.39 0.48 -19.97
C VAL A 98 2.73 -0.34 -18.73
N LEU A 99 4.02 -0.53 -18.45
CA LEU A 99 4.49 -1.27 -17.28
C LEU A 99 4.09 -0.58 -15.98
N LEU A 100 4.23 0.75 -15.91
CA LEU A 100 3.77 1.54 -14.77
C LEU A 100 2.26 1.39 -14.55
N ILE A 101 1.46 1.47 -15.62
CA ILE A 101 0.00 1.29 -15.53
C ILE A 101 -0.33 -0.13 -15.05
N ALA A 102 0.31 -1.16 -15.61
CA ALA A 102 0.09 -2.54 -15.22
C ALA A 102 0.40 -2.78 -13.73
N VAL A 103 1.52 -2.26 -13.23
CA VAL A 103 1.89 -2.34 -11.81
C VAL A 103 0.90 -1.56 -10.95
N ALA A 104 0.46 -0.37 -11.37
CA ALA A 104 -0.51 0.42 -10.64
C ALA A 104 -1.87 -0.29 -10.52
N VAL A 105 -2.37 -0.87 -11.61
CA VAL A 105 -3.61 -1.65 -11.65
C VAL A 105 -3.49 -2.89 -10.75
N TRP A 106 -2.35 -3.59 -10.81
CA TRP A 106 -2.07 -4.74 -9.94
C TRP A 106 -2.12 -4.36 -8.47
N CYS A 107 -1.41 -3.30 -8.08
CA CYS A 107 -1.35 -2.80 -6.72
C CYS A 107 -2.75 -2.38 -6.23
N LEU A 108 -3.49 -1.62 -7.04
CA LEU A 108 -4.83 -1.13 -6.68
C LEU A 108 -5.82 -2.28 -6.50
N SER A 109 -5.82 -3.27 -7.39
CA SER A 109 -6.70 -4.44 -7.31
C SER A 109 -6.50 -5.21 -6.00
N TRP A 110 -5.24 -5.47 -5.63
CA TRP A 110 -4.91 -6.13 -4.37
C TRP A 110 -5.22 -5.26 -3.15
N LEU A 111 -5.02 -3.95 -3.24
CA LEU A 111 -5.33 -3.04 -2.14
C LEU A 111 -6.84 -3.00 -1.87
N LEU A 112 -7.65 -2.92 -2.92
CA LEU A 112 -9.12 -3.01 -2.83
C LEU A 112 -9.55 -4.36 -2.25
N PHE A 113 -8.98 -5.47 -2.73
CA PHE A 113 -9.26 -6.80 -2.19
C PHE A 113 -8.91 -6.91 -0.69
N SER A 114 -7.77 -6.33 -0.29
CA SER A 114 -7.35 -6.30 1.11
C SER A 114 -8.28 -5.44 1.99
N ALA A 115 -8.81 -4.33 1.47
CA ALA A 115 -9.75 -3.48 2.19
C ALA A 115 -11.11 -4.17 2.35
N VAL A 116 -11.64 -4.76 1.28
CA VAL A 116 -12.93 -5.48 1.29
C VAL A 116 -12.89 -6.70 2.20
N SER A 117 -11.81 -7.49 2.14
CA SER A 117 -11.66 -8.70 2.99
C SER A 117 -11.56 -8.37 4.48
N ARG A 118 -10.98 -7.22 4.85
CA ARG A 118 -10.96 -6.72 6.24
C ARG A 118 -12.36 -6.28 6.70
N SER A 119 -13.07 -5.52 5.87
CA SER A 119 -14.44 -5.07 6.16
C SER A 119 -15.39 -6.24 6.38
N ALA A 120 -15.29 -7.28 5.54
CA ALA A 120 -16.10 -8.49 5.69
C ALA A 120 -15.82 -9.25 7.00
N ARG A 121 -14.55 -9.34 7.44
CA ARG A 121 -14.18 -9.97 8.72
C ARG A 121 -14.68 -9.16 9.91
N ALA A 122 -14.51 -7.84 9.91
CA ALA A 122 -14.97 -6.96 10.97
C ALA A 122 -16.50 -7.00 11.12
N GLN A 123 -17.24 -7.00 9.99
CA GLN A 123 -18.69 -7.11 9.99
C GLN A 123 -19.20 -8.45 10.53
N LYS A 124 -18.53 -9.57 10.21
CA LYS A 124 -18.88 -10.88 10.79
C LYS A 124 -18.73 -10.90 12.31
N VAL A 125 -17.64 -10.35 12.84
CA VAL A 125 -17.40 -10.25 14.29
C VAL A 125 -18.45 -9.36 14.95
N MET A 126 -18.72 -8.17 14.40
CA MET A 126 -19.74 -7.27 14.96
C MET A 126 -21.15 -7.86 14.90
N ARG A 127 -21.51 -8.57 13.82
CA ARG A 127 -22.79 -9.31 13.72
C ARG A 127 -22.87 -10.40 14.78
N ALA A 128 -21.82 -11.19 14.97
CA ALA A 128 -21.77 -12.23 16.01
C ALA A 128 -21.92 -11.65 17.42
N LEU A 129 -21.24 -10.54 17.73
CA LEU A 129 -21.37 -9.84 19.01
C LEU A 129 -22.78 -9.26 19.23
N ARG A 130 -23.41 -8.70 18.18
CA ARG A 130 -24.79 -8.19 18.23
C ARG A 130 -25.80 -9.30 18.47
N THR A 131 -25.64 -10.46 17.80
CA THR A 131 -26.48 -11.64 18.02
C THR A 131 -26.30 -12.19 19.43
N LYS A 132 -25.06 -12.33 19.92
CA LYS A 132 -24.79 -12.80 21.28
C LYS A 132 -25.43 -11.88 22.33
N ARG A 133 -25.29 -10.56 22.19
CA ARG A 133 -25.93 -9.57 23.07
C ARG A 133 -27.46 -9.70 23.06
N ARG A 134 -28.08 -9.86 21.88
CA ARG A 134 -29.54 -10.01 21.76
C ARG A 134 -30.03 -11.26 22.50
N ILE A 135 -29.33 -12.39 22.35
CA ILE A 135 -29.69 -13.64 23.04
C ILE A 135 -29.57 -13.45 24.56
N THR A 136 -28.45 -12.88 25.04
CA THR A 136 -28.25 -12.63 26.48
C THR A 136 -29.33 -11.74 27.09
N ILE A 137 -29.75 -10.67 26.40
CA ILE A 137 -30.82 -9.78 26.89
C ILE A 137 -32.18 -10.51 26.88
N SER A 138 -32.44 -11.35 25.88
CA SER A 138 -33.69 -12.11 25.79
C SER A 138 -33.81 -13.22 26.84
N SER A 139 -32.68 -13.75 27.33
CA SER A 139 -32.65 -14.82 28.33
C SER A 139 -32.58 -14.30 29.79
N MET A 140 -32.56 -12.98 30.01
CA MET A 140 -32.58 -12.41 31.37
C MET A 140 -33.99 -12.51 31.99
N PRO A 141 -34.10 -12.88 33.28
CA PRO A 141 -35.38 -12.83 33.99
C PRO A 141 -35.92 -11.40 33.97
N ALA A 142 -37.25 -11.24 33.90
CA ALA A 142 -37.91 -9.94 33.69
C ALA A 142 -37.52 -8.87 34.74
N THR A 143 -37.08 -9.29 35.93
CA THR A 143 -36.62 -8.45 37.04
C THR A 143 -35.21 -7.86 36.85
N GLN A 144 -34.42 -8.36 35.89
CA GLN A 144 -33.04 -7.92 35.60
C GLN A 144 -32.89 -7.30 34.20
N ARG A 145 -33.98 -7.20 33.43
CA ARG A 145 -33.96 -6.46 32.17
C ARG A 145 -33.69 -4.98 32.50
N PRO A 146 -32.72 -4.31 31.84
CA PRO A 146 -32.51 -2.89 32.05
C PRO A 146 -33.82 -2.16 31.72
N THR A 147 -34.49 -1.69 32.76
CA THR A 147 -35.80 -1.05 32.69
C THR A 147 -35.69 0.23 31.90
N GLU A 148 -36.68 0.45 31.05
CA GLU A 148 -36.91 1.54 30.10
C GLU A 148 -37.08 2.94 30.77
N MET A 149 -36.41 3.22 31.89
CA MET A 149 -36.59 4.42 32.73
C MET A 149 -35.82 5.67 32.25
N ALA A 150 -35.50 5.77 30.96
CA ALA A 150 -34.96 6.99 30.36
C ALA A 150 -35.84 7.54 29.22
N ALA A 151 -37.11 7.16 29.16
CA ALA A 151 -38.07 7.66 28.17
C ALA A 151 -38.83 8.95 28.61
N THR A 152 -38.57 9.50 29.79
CA THR A 152 -39.38 10.64 30.32
C THR A 152 -38.56 11.72 31.01
N LYS A 153 -37.60 12.34 30.32
CA LYS A 153 -37.03 13.63 30.79
C LYS A 153 -37.05 14.65 29.67
N GLY A 154 -38.12 15.43 29.59
CA GLY A 154 -38.15 16.59 28.70
C GLY A 154 -39.51 17.16 28.30
N SER A 155 -40.59 16.96 29.06
CA SER A 155 -41.79 17.78 28.91
C SER A 155 -41.44 19.24 29.26
N ARG A 156 -41.27 20.08 28.23
CA ARG A 156 -41.17 21.54 28.38
C ARG A 156 -42.54 22.09 28.78
N PRO A 157 -42.67 22.92 29.83
CA PRO A 157 -43.90 23.64 30.08
C PRO A 157 -44.06 24.75 29.04
N LEU A 158 -45.28 24.86 28.51
CA LEU A 158 -45.75 26.00 27.72
C LEU A 158 -45.73 27.26 28.60
N LEU A 159 -45.06 28.30 28.11
CA LEU A 159 -45.29 29.71 28.42
C LEU A 159 -45.39 30.44 27.08
#